data_AF-D7RP11-F1
#
_entry.id   AF-D7RP11-F1
#
_cell.length_a   1.000
_cell.length_b   1.000
_cell.length_c   1.000
_cell.angle_alpha   90.00
_cell.angle_beta   90.00
_cell.angle_gamma   90.00
#
_symmetry.space_group_name_H-M   'P 1'
#
loop_
_entity.id
_entity.type
_entity.pdbx_description
1 polymer ?
#
loop_
_entity_poly.entity_id
_entity_poly.type
_entity_poly.pdbx_seq_one_letter_code
_entity_poly.pdbx_strand_id
1 'polypeptide(L)'
;YTDATNNPCFYNMDSTPICVMIPWDRNPKALAKWAEGRRSFPWIHAIMTQLTLDGRIDHLARHAVACFLTRGHLRITWKEGLKVFEELLLDADWRV
;
A
#
# COMPACT_ATOMS: atom_id res chain seq x y z
N TYR A 1 1.60 16.86 4.47
CA TYR A 1 2.45 17.79 3.70
C TYR A 1 3.58 18.44 4.53
N THR A 2 3.34 18.93 5.76
CA THR A 2 4.40 19.52 6.62
C THR A 2 5.30 18.51 7.33
N ASP A 3 4.78 17.31 7.62
CA ASP A 3 5.50 16.33 8.45
C ASP A 3 6.59 15.57 7.68
N ALA A 4 6.44 15.42 6.36
CA ALA A 4 7.44 14.79 5.49
C ALA A 4 8.61 15.73 5.15
N THR A 5 8.37 17.04 5.08
CA THR A 5 9.40 18.04 4.71
C THR A 5 10.56 18.11 5.69
N ASN A 6 10.33 17.83 6.98
CA ASN A 6 11.36 17.85 8.02
C ASN A 6 11.90 16.46 8.38
N ASN A 7 11.45 15.40 7.70
CA ASN A 7 11.84 14.03 8.02
C ASN A 7 12.47 13.34 6.79
N PRO A 8 13.81 13.41 6.63
CA PRO A 8 14.49 12.82 5.47
C PRO A 8 14.38 11.29 5.42
N CYS A 9 13.92 10.65 6.50
CA CYS A 9 13.78 9.20 6.58
C CYS A 9 12.33 8.73 6.63
N PHE A 10 11.33 9.54 6.27
CA PHE A 10 9.89 9.20 6.40
C PHE A 10 9.49 7.79 5.90
N TYR A 11 10.18 7.26 4.89
CA TYR A 11 9.96 5.92 4.32
C TYR A 11 10.60 4.76 5.12
N ASN A 12 11.42 5.05 6.13
CA ASN A 12 12.14 4.07 6.93
C ASN A 12 11.49 3.86 8.30
N MET A 13 10.87 2.69 8.47
CA MET A 13 10.34 2.19 9.75
C MET A 13 11.37 2.23 10.89
N ASP A 14 12.65 1.98 10.57
CA ASP A 14 13.69 1.78 11.60
C ASP A 14 14.26 3.09 12.13
N SER A 15 14.00 4.23 11.46
CA SER A 15 14.69 5.49 11.74
C SER A 15 13.76 6.71 11.80
N THR A 16 12.45 6.50 11.91
CA THR A 16 11.48 7.61 12.01
C THR A 16 10.80 7.63 13.36
N PRO A 17 10.79 8.79 14.06
CA PRO A 17 10.17 8.89 15.40
C PRO A 17 8.65 8.76 15.39
N ILE A 18 8.01 8.80 14.22
CA ILE A 18 6.55 8.77 14.05
C ILE A 18 6.05 7.36 13.69
N CYS A 19 6.89 6.49 13.13
CA CYS A 19 6.47 5.17 12.69
C CYS A 19 6.53 4.16 13.85
N VAL A 20 5.42 3.48 14.12
CA VAL A 20 5.38 2.41 15.12
C VAL A 20 6.06 1.16 14.55
N MET A 21 7.07 0.65 15.26
CA MET A 21 7.72 -0.61 14.90
C MET A 21 6.75 -1.78 15.13
N ILE A 22 6.23 -2.34 14.03
CA ILE A 22 5.34 -3.50 14.04
C ILE A 22 6.08 -4.66 13.38
N PRO A 23 6.08 -5.88 13.98
CA PRO A 23 6.65 -7.06 13.35
C PRO A 23 5.73 -7.54 12.22
N TRP A 24 5.96 -7.01 11.02
CA TRP A 24 5.23 -7.40 9.80
C TRP A 24 5.75 -8.72 9.24
N ASP A 25 4.85 -9.48 8.65
CA ASP A 25 5.19 -10.76 8.03
C ASP A 25 5.80 -10.54 6.64
N ARG A 26 6.84 -11.30 6.32
CA ARG A 26 7.43 -11.33 4.97
C ARG A 26 6.82 -12.47 4.17
N ASN A 27 5.80 -12.15 3.37
CA ASN A 27 5.15 -13.14 2.49
C ASN A 27 5.07 -12.64 1.03
N PRO A 28 6.12 -12.86 0.22
CA PRO A 28 6.16 -12.36 -1.16
C PRO A 28 5.10 -13.00 -2.06
N LYS A 29 4.66 -14.24 -1.76
CA LYS A 29 3.60 -14.91 -2.52
C LYS A 29 2.24 -14.23 -2.31
N ALA A 30 1.95 -13.85 -1.07
CA ALA A 30 0.71 -13.12 -0.75
C ALA A 30 0.73 -11.70 -1.34
N LEU A 31 1.89 -11.03 -1.30
CA LEU A 31 2.08 -9.73 -1.94
C LEU A 31 1.82 -9.79 -3.45
N ALA A 32 2.42 -10.75 -4.15
CA ALA A 32 2.21 -10.92 -5.59
C ALA A 32 0.74 -11.19 -5.92
N LYS A 33 0.05 -12.04 -5.14
CA LYS A 33 -1.39 -12.29 -5.32
C LYS A 33 -2.24 -11.04 -5.13
N TRP A 34 -1.86 -10.17 -4.19
CA TRP A 34 -2.57 -8.91 -3.95
C TRP A 34 -2.28 -7.89 -5.06
N ALA A 35 -1.01 -7.75 -5.48
CA ALA A 35 -0.60 -6.85 -6.56
C ALA A 35 -1.22 -7.24 -7.92
N GLU A 36 -1.23 -8.53 -8.26
CA GLU A 36 -1.92 -9.08 -9.44
C GLU A 36 -3.45 -9.07 -9.29
N GLY A 37 -3.97 -8.72 -8.11
CA GLY A 37 -5.39 -8.74 -7.79
C GLY A 37 -6.03 -10.11 -8.00
N ARG A 38 -5.47 -11.23 -7.53
CA ARG A 38 -6.08 -12.55 -7.81
C ARG A 38 -7.49 -12.70 -7.23
N ARG A 39 -8.34 -13.43 -7.97
CA ARG A 39 -9.81 -13.60 -7.77
C ARG A 39 -10.29 -14.14 -6.41
N SER A 40 -9.42 -14.46 -5.46
CA SER A 40 -9.85 -14.96 -4.15
C SER A 40 -10.69 -13.94 -3.37
N PHE A 41 -10.59 -12.65 -3.70
CA PHE A 41 -11.39 -11.58 -3.12
C PHE A 41 -11.95 -10.69 -4.24
N PRO A 42 -13.20 -10.90 -4.69
CA PRO A 42 -13.77 -10.19 -5.84
C PRO A 42 -13.71 -8.66 -5.72
N TRP A 43 -13.96 -8.13 -4.53
CA TRP A 43 -13.87 -6.68 -4.26
C TRP A 43 -12.45 -6.12 -4.42
N ILE A 44 -11.46 -6.78 -3.81
CA ILE A 44 -10.05 -6.37 -3.90
C ILE A 44 -9.55 -6.54 -5.33
N HIS A 45 -9.94 -7.63 -6.01
CA HIS A 45 -9.63 -7.86 -7.41
C HIS A 45 -10.16 -6.73 -8.30
N ALA A 46 -11.41 -6.31 -8.13
CA ALA A 46 -11.99 -5.24 -8.92
C ALA A 46 -11.24 -3.91 -8.74
N ILE A 47 -10.87 -3.57 -7.50
CA ILE A 47 -10.10 -2.34 -7.21
C ILE A 47 -8.70 -2.40 -7.82
N MET A 48 -7.98 -3.52 -7.66
CA MET A 48 -6.63 -3.67 -8.21
C MET A 48 -6.65 -3.70 -9.75
N THR A 49 -7.69 -4.28 -10.35
CA THR A 49 -7.90 -4.27 -11.80
C THR A 49 -8.18 -2.85 -12.28
N GLN A 50 -9.07 -2.10 -11.61
CA GLN A 50 -9.34 -0.70 -11.92
C GLN A 50 -8.08 0.15 -11.80
N LEU A 51 -7.28 -0.06 -10.75
CA LEU A 51 -6.01 0.64 -10.57
C LEU A 51 -5.05 0.37 -11.75
N THR A 52 -4.96 -0.87 -12.21
CA THR A 52 -4.08 -1.24 -13.32
C THR A 52 -4.54 -0.68 -14.67
N LEU A 53 -5.86 -0.56 -14.88
CA LEU A 53 -6.45 -0.09 -16.14
C LEU A 53 -6.51 1.44 -16.22
N ASP A 54 -7.03 2.07 -15.17
CA ASP A 54 -7.35 3.51 -15.17
C ASP A 54 -6.28 4.35 -14.46
N GLY A 55 -5.40 3.72 -13.68
CA GLY A 55 -4.38 4.41 -12.87
C GLY A 55 -4.94 5.26 -11.74
N ARG A 56 -6.25 5.20 -11.49
CA ARG A 56 -6.97 5.99 -10.48
C ARG A 56 -8.02 5.12 -9.80
N ILE A 57 -8.07 5.20 -8.48
CA ILE A 57 -9.07 4.54 -7.65
C ILE A 57 -9.61 5.50 -6.59
N ASP A 58 -10.88 5.29 -6.22
CA ASP A 58 -11.56 6.06 -5.18
C ASP A 58 -10.82 5.96 -3.84
N HIS A 59 -10.91 7.02 -3.01
CA HIS A 59 -10.22 7.07 -1.73
C HIS A 59 -10.65 5.95 -0.77
N LEU A 60 -11.93 5.53 -0.78
CA LEU A 60 -12.39 4.39 0.01
C LEU A 60 -11.83 3.07 -0.53
N ALA A 61 -11.67 2.97 -1.84
CA ALA A 61 -11.03 1.81 -2.48
C ALA A 61 -9.55 1.70 -2.06
N ARG A 62 -8.82 2.83 -1.98
CA ARG A 62 -7.44 2.89 -1.44
C ARG A 62 -7.39 2.39 0.00
N HIS A 63 -8.32 2.86 0.84
CA HIS A 63 -8.40 2.43 2.24
C HIS A 63 -8.68 0.93 2.36
N ALA A 64 -9.57 0.38 1.53
CA ALA A 64 -9.92 -1.03 1.56
C ALA A 64 -8.70 -1.91 1.23
N VAL A 65 -7.99 -1.63 0.14
CA VAL A 65 -6.84 -2.46 -0.28
C VAL A 65 -5.62 -2.27 0.65
N ALA A 66 -5.41 -1.07 1.18
CA ALA A 66 -4.34 -0.79 2.15
C ALA A 66 -4.60 -1.50 3.50
N CYS A 67 -5.83 -1.47 4.01
CA CYS A 67 -6.21 -2.22 5.21
C CYS A 67 -6.08 -3.72 4.98
N PHE A 68 -6.49 -4.23 3.82
CA PHE A 68 -6.39 -5.64 3.48
C PHE A 68 -4.93 -6.14 3.51
N LEU A 69 -4.00 -5.36 2.94
CA LEU A 69 -2.58 -5.68 2.89
C LEU A 69 -1.91 -5.64 4.27
N THR A 70 -2.22 -4.62 5.07
CA THR A 70 -1.53 -4.34 6.34
C THR A 70 -2.24 -5.03 7.51
N ARG A 71 -3.03 -4.29 8.28
CA ARG A 71 -3.61 -4.73 9.55
C ARG A 71 -4.79 -5.70 9.42
N GLY A 72 -5.42 -5.79 8.25
CA GLY A 72 -6.68 -6.50 8.05
C GLY A 72 -6.50 -7.99 7.82
N HIS A 73 -5.68 -8.39 6.85
CA HIS A 73 -5.57 -9.80 6.46
C HIS A 73 -4.14 -10.27 6.26
N LEU A 74 -3.37 -9.63 5.36
CA LEU A 74 -2.08 -10.17 4.94
C LEU A 74 -0.93 -9.87 5.91
N ARG A 75 -1.07 -8.88 6.80
CA ARG A 75 -0.03 -8.48 7.77
C ARG A 75 1.31 -8.16 7.12
N ILE A 76 1.28 -7.67 5.88
CA ILE A 76 2.46 -7.24 5.13
C ILE A 76 2.75 -5.77 5.45
N THR A 77 4.02 -5.42 5.43
CA THR A 77 4.50 -4.04 5.63
C THR A 77 3.88 -3.08 4.63
N TRP A 78 3.43 -1.92 5.12
CA TRP A 78 2.86 -0.86 4.29
C TRP A 78 3.85 -0.34 3.23
N LYS A 79 5.17 -0.49 3.43
CA LYS A 79 6.19 -0.09 2.44
C LYS A 79 6.04 -0.86 1.13
N GLU A 80 5.67 -2.14 1.20
CA GLU A 80 5.47 -2.95 0.00
C GLU A 80 4.19 -2.54 -0.74
N GLY A 81 3.16 -2.13 0.00
CA GLY A 81 1.97 -1.53 -0.58
C GLY A 81 2.27 -0.19 -1.25
N LEU A 82 3.06 0.65 -0.60
CA LEU A 82 3.46 1.95 -1.13
C LEU A 82 4.17 1.81 -2.48
N LYS A 83 5.13 0.89 -2.62
CA LYS A 83 5.84 0.65 -3.90
C LYS A 83 4.86 0.31 -5.03
N VAL A 84 3.90 -0.58 -4.78
CA VAL A 84 2.89 -0.96 -5.79
C VAL A 84 2.00 0.23 -6.16
N PHE A 85 1.67 1.07 -5.18
CA PHE A 85 0.91 2.30 -5.41
C PHE A 85 1.73 3.33 -6.21
N GLU A 86 3.00 3.52 -5.91
CA GLU A 86 3.89 4.41 -6.67
C GLU A 86 4.06 3.96 -8.13
N GLU A 87 4.05 2.65 -8.40
CA GLU A 87 4.16 2.12 -9.76
C GLU A 87 2.85 2.24 -10.56
N LEU A 88 1.68 2.04 -9.93
CA LEU A 88 0.40 1.90 -10.64
C LEU A 88 -0.48 3.17 -10.59
N LEU A 89 -0.30 4.03 -9.60
CA LEU A 89 -1.23 5.12 -9.32
C LEU A 89 -0.69 6.43 -9.94
N LEU A 90 -1.40 6.94 -10.94
CA LEU A 90 -0.97 8.11 -11.73
C LEU A 90 -0.95 9.41 -10.91
N ASP A 91 -1.69 9.45 -9.80
CA ASP A 91 -1.72 10.56 -8.85
C ASP A 91 -0.92 10.29 -7.57
N ALA A 92 0.01 9.33 -7.59
CA ALA A 92 0.93 9.13 -6.47
C ALA A 92 1.91 10.30 -6.39
N ASP A 93 1.62 11.26 -5.51
CA ASP A 93 2.58 12.28 -5.10
C ASP A 93 3.31 11.78 -3.84
N TRP A 94 4.63 11.93 -3.81
CA TRP A 94 5.50 11.42 -2.75
C TRP A 94 5.17 12.00 -1.36
N ARG A 95 4.40 13.08 -1.29
CA ARG A 95 3.99 13.78 -0.06
C ARG A 95 2.59 13.43 0.44
N VAL A 96 1.83 12.60 -0.27
CA VAL A 96 0.43 12.25 0.01
C VAL A 96 0.36 10.82 0.57
#